data_AF-A0A8J4UUH0-F1
#
_entry.id   AF-A0A8J4UUH0-F1
#
_cell.length_a   1.000
_cell.length_b   1.000
_cell.length_c   1.000
_cell.angle_alpha   90.00
_cell.angle_beta   90.00
_cell.angle_gamma   90.00
#
_symmetry.space_group_name_H-M   'P 1'
#
loop_
_entity.id
_entity.type
_entity.pdbx_description
1 polymer ?
#
loop_
_entity_poly.entity_id
_entity_poly.type
_entity_poly.pdbx_seq_one_letter_code
_entity_poly.pdbx_strand_id
1 'polypeptide(L)'
;MSPIKELSLVYDPINESNTFTNGDVLNGRVFFEVTKEVKIESLYIKCKGEAHVHWSEGDSDNRSSYSAYERYFKLKQYFMQDPSKKGTGEPGVILTCGEI
;
A
#
# COMPACT_ATOMS: atom_id res chain seq x y z
N MET A 1 27.10 7.88 -6.29
CA MET A 1 26.31 7.49 -5.09
C MET A 1 24.88 7.93 -5.27
N SER A 2 23.92 7.08 -4.87
CA SER A 2 22.51 7.45 -4.73
C SER A 2 22.37 8.58 -3.70
N PRO A 3 21.56 9.63 -3.94
CA PRO A 3 21.25 10.62 -2.91
C PRO A 3 20.42 10.04 -1.77
N ILE A 4 19.68 8.95 -2.02
CA ILE A 4 18.86 8.25 -1.02
C ILE A 4 19.76 7.26 -0.29
N LYS A 5 19.86 7.44 1.04
CA LYS A 5 20.55 6.54 1.94
C LYS A 5 19.63 5.43 2.43
N GLU A 6 18.42 5.78 2.82
CA GLU A 6 17.44 4.82 3.34
C GLU A 6 16.02 5.20 2.92
N LEU A 7 15.23 4.18 2.58
CA LEU A 7 13.78 4.27 2.50
C LEU A 7 13.20 2.98 3.10
N SER A 8 12.57 3.08 4.27
CA SER A 8 12.02 1.94 4.97
C SER A 8 10.63 2.25 5.55
N LEU A 9 9.82 1.20 5.71
CA LEU A 9 8.48 1.25 6.28
C LEU A 9 8.42 0.30 7.47
N VAL A 10 7.98 0.81 8.60
CA VAL A 10 7.75 0.03 9.82
C VAL A 10 6.30 0.21 10.21
N TYR A 11 5.66 -0.87 10.67
CA TYR A 11 4.32 -0.82 11.24
C TYR A 11 4.35 -1.35 12.66
N ASP A 12 3.41 -0.88 13.48
CA ASP A 12 3.34 -1.23 14.88
C ASP A 12 2.42 -2.46 15.04
N PRO A 13 2.90 -3.58 15.63
CA PRO A 13 2.05 -4.73 15.91
C PRO A 13 0.94 -4.38 16.88
N ILE A 14 -0.29 -4.85 16.60
CA ILE A 14 -1.47 -4.56 17.44
C ILE A 14 -1.82 -5.68 18.42
N ASN A 15 -1.20 -6.87 18.25
CA ASN A 15 -1.38 -8.05 19.11
C ASN A 15 -0.17 -9.00 18.98
N GLU A 16 -0.13 -10.04 19.82
CA GLU A 16 0.97 -11.02 19.87
C GLU A 16 1.20 -11.75 18.54
N SER A 17 0.13 -12.00 17.78
CA SER A 17 0.20 -12.67 16.47
C SER A 17 0.43 -11.71 15.31
N ASN A 18 0.56 -10.41 15.58
CA ASN A 18 0.74 -9.36 14.60
C ASN A 18 -0.20 -9.47 13.39
N THR A 19 -1.47 -9.78 13.66
CA THR A 19 -2.50 -10.01 12.65
C THR A 19 -3.59 -8.96 12.77
N PHE A 20 -4.06 -8.46 11.62
CA PHE A 20 -5.08 -7.41 11.55
C PHE A 20 -6.41 -8.00 11.05
N THR A 21 -7.51 -7.53 11.60
CA THR A 21 -8.88 -7.86 11.20
C THR A 21 -9.69 -6.60 10.88
N ASN A 22 -10.95 -6.80 10.50
CA ASN A 22 -11.85 -5.70 10.18
C ASN A 22 -12.06 -4.79 11.41
N GLY A 23 -11.88 -3.49 11.22
CA GLY A 23 -12.00 -2.48 12.27
C GLY A 23 -10.68 -2.10 12.95
N ASP A 24 -9.61 -2.86 12.73
CA ASP A 24 -8.30 -2.53 13.28
C ASP A 24 -7.66 -1.32 12.58
N VAL A 25 -6.83 -0.59 13.33
CA VAL A 25 -6.07 0.55 12.83
C VAL A 25 -4.63 0.13 12.55
N LEU A 26 -4.18 0.31 11.31
CA LEU A 26 -2.79 0.10 10.91
C LEU A 26 -1.96 1.36 11.20
N ASN A 27 -1.14 1.32 12.25
CA ASN A 27 -0.20 2.38 12.59
C ASN A 27 1.22 2.03 12.13
N GLY A 28 2.01 3.05 11.80
CA GLY A 28 3.38 2.86 11.34
C GLY A 28 4.09 4.16 10.99
N ARG A 29 5.34 4.01 10.54
CA ARG A 29 6.28 5.09 10.23
C ARG A 29 7.03 4.79 8.94
N VAL A 30 7.23 5.83 8.13
CA VAL A 30 8.12 5.79 6.96
C VAL A 30 9.40 6.52 7.32
N PHE A 31 10.55 5.87 7.17
CA PHE A 31 11.86 6.50 7.29
C PHE A 31 12.39 6.78 5.89
N PHE A 32 12.79 8.03 5.65
CA PHE A 32 13.37 8.46 4.40
C PHE A 32 14.61 9.32 4.69
N GLU A 33 15.79 8.75 4.46
CA GLU A 33 17.08 9.40 4.72
C GLU A 33 17.80 9.71 3.40
N VAL A 34 18.32 10.94 3.30
CA VAL A 34 19.06 11.42 2.13
C VAL A 34 20.41 12.00 2.53
N THR A 35 21.41 11.82 1.68
CA THR A 35 22.80 12.28 1.90
C THR A 35 23.07 13.69 1.37
N LYS A 36 22.13 14.24 0.61
CA LYS A 36 22.16 15.58 0.01
C LYS A 36 20.74 16.00 -0.35
N GLU A 37 20.59 17.26 -0.75
CA GLU A 37 19.32 17.80 -1.20
C GLU A 37 18.73 17.00 -2.38
N VAL A 38 17.43 16.72 -2.29
CA VAL A 38 16.67 16.03 -3.33
C VAL A 38 15.35 16.76 -3.59
N LYS A 39 14.92 16.76 -4.85
CA LYS A 39 13.58 17.20 -5.23
C LYS A 39 12.64 15.99 -5.22
N ILE A 40 11.58 16.04 -4.43
CA ILE A 40 10.60 14.96 -4.31
C ILE A 40 9.31 15.40 -4.99
N GLU A 41 8.91 14.69 -6.05
CA GLU A 41 7.62 14.94 -6.70
C GLU A 41 6.46 14.40 -5.87
N SER A 42 6.63 13.22 -5.28
CA SER A 42 5.67 12.63 -4.35
C SER A 42 6.31 11.58 -3.46
N LEU A 43 5.90 11.53 -2.20
CA LEU A 43 6.16 10.44 -1.26
C LEU A 43 4.82 10.01 -0.67
N TYR A 44 4.48 8.74 -0.82
CA TYR A 44 3.21 8.19 -0.34
C TYR A 44 3.34 6.71 -0.02
N ILE A 45 2.42 6.21 0.80
CA ILE A 45 2.20 4.78 0.99
C ILE A 45 0.92 4.35 0.26
N LYS A 46 0.91 3.08 -0.13
CA LYS A 46 -0.25 2.43 -0.72
C LYS A 46 -0.45 1.09 -0.04
N CYS A 47 -1.51 0.97 0.75
CA CYS A 47 -1.87 -0.26 1.45
C CYS A 47 -3.02 -0.94 0.71
N LYS A 48 -2.93 -2.25 0.51
CA LYS A 48 -3.97 -3.01 -0.16
C LYS A 48 -4.16 -4.37 0.50
N GLY A 49 -5.41 -4.81 0.57
CA GLY A 49 -5.79 -6.19 0.86
C GLY A 49 -6.46 -6.78 -0.37
N GLU A 50 -5.89 -7.85 -0.91
CA GLU A 50 -6.34 -8.48 -2.15
C GLU A 50 -6.34 -10.00 -1.99
N ALA A 51 -7.36 -10.67 -2.52
CA ALA A 51 -7.41 -12.12 -2.65
C ALA A 51 -7.34 -12.52 -4.13
N HIS A 52 -6.51 -13.52 -4.40
CA HIS A 52 -6.46 -14.21 -5.68
C HIS A 52 -6.78 -15.67 -5.40
N VAL A 53 -7.80 -16.19 -6.07
CA VAL A 53 -8.18 -17.59 -5.96
C VAL A 53 -8.07 -18.26 -7.32
N HIS A 54 -7.72 -19.53 -7.31
CA HIS A 54 -7.67 -20.38 -8.48
C HIS A 54 -8.33 -21.71 -8.15
N TRP A 55 -9.19 -22.19 -9.04
CA TRP A 55 -9.82 -23.50 -8.89
C TRP A 55 -9.96 -24.16 -10.26
N SER A 56 -10.19 -25.47 -10.25
CA SER A 56 -10.47 -26.21 -11.46
C SER A 56 -11.75 -27.00 -11.29
N GLU A 57 -12.52 -27.10 -12.37
CA GLU A 57 -13.78 -27.85 -12.41
C GLU A 57 -13.73 -28.83 -13.57
N GLY A 58 -14.40 -29.97 -13.42
CA GLY A 58 -14.47 -31.04 -14.43
C GLY A 58 -13.67 -32.29 -14.06
N ASP A 59 -14.02 -33.39 -14.72
CA ASP A 59 -13.43 -34.72 -14.53
C ASP A 59 -12.38 -35.02 -15.60
N SER A 60 -11.30 -35.68 -15.15
CA SER A 60 -10.18 -36.18 -15.97
C SER A 60 -9.72 -35.24 -17.10
N ASP A 61 -10.13 -35.55 -18.33
CA ASP A 61 -9.64 -34.93 -19.57
C ASP A 61 -10.32 -33.61 -19.92
N ASN A 62 -11.41 -33.25 -19.24
CA ASN A 62 -12.16 -32.01 -19.48
C ASN A 62 -12.05 -31.04 -18.31
N ARG A 63 -10.86 -30.96 -17.69
CA ARG A 63 -10.59 -30.06 -16.58
C ARG A 63 -10.42 -28.62 -17.08
N SER A 64 -11.31 -27.75 -16.63
CA SER A 64 -11.24 -26.31 -16.85
C SER A 64 -10.59 -25.63 -15.65
N SER A 65 -9.79 -24.60 -15.90
CA SER A 65 -9.14 -23.80 -14.85
C SER A 65 -9.74 -22.40 -14.81
N TYR A 66 -10.01 -21.93 -13.60
CA TYR A 66 -10.64 -20.66 -13.31
C TYR A 66 -9.83 -19.89 -12.28
N SER A 67 -9.97 -18.57 -12.33
CA SER A 67 -9.42 -17.68 -11.33
C SER A 67 -10.39 -16.56 -11.02
N ALA A 68 -10.38 -16.10 -9.78
CA ALA A 68 -11.08 -14.89 -9.38
C ALA A 68 -10.16 -14.01 -8.56
N TYR A 69 -10.46 -12.71 -8.59
CA TYR A 69 -9.71 -11.68 -7.91
C TYR A 69 -10.67 -10.76 -7.18
N GLU A 70 -10.37 -10.46 -5.92
CA GLU A 70 -11.14 -9.55 -5.10
C GLU A 70 -10.20 -8.58 -4.38
N ARG A 71 -10.58 -7.30 -4.29
CA ARG A 71 -9.83 -6.28 -3.56
C ARG A 71 -10.67 -5.77 -2.41
N TYR A 72 -10.32 -6.19 -1.20
CA TYR A 72 -11.02 -5.79 0.03
C TYR A 72 -10.82 -4.32 0.38
N PHE A 73 -9.60 -3.80 0.21
CA PHE A 73 -9.33 -2.39 0.42
C PHE A 73 -8.12 -1.91 -0.40
N LYS A 74 -8.12 -0.61 -0.68
CA LYS A 74 -6.97 0.12 -1.22
C LYS A 74 -6.98 1.50 -0.60
N LEU A 75 -5.95 1.78 0.19
CA LEU A 75 -5.68 3.08 0.77
C LEU A 75 -4.43 3.66 0.12
N LYS A 76 -4.44 4.96 -0.15
CA LYS A 76 -3.26 5.72 -0.55
C LYS A 76 -3.17 6.95 0.33
N GLN A 77 -2.04 7.13 1.00
CA GLN A 77 -1.76 8.27 1.87
C GLN A 77 -0.47 8.94 1.45
N TYR A 78 -0.54 10.24 1.16
CA TYR A 78 0.61 11.03 0.72
C TYR A 78 1.23 11.78 1.90
N PHE A 79 2.56 11.72 2.01
CA PHE A 79 3.37 12.53 2.92
C PHE A 79 3.86 13.81 2.23
N MET A 80 4.23 13.68 0.95
CA MET A 80 4.66 14.80 0.12
C MET A 80 4.02 14.65 -1.25
N GLN A 81 3.55 15.74 -1.83
CA GLN A 81 3.05 15.78 -3.20
C GLN A 81 3.24 17.17 -3.75
N ASP A 82 3.86 17.28 -4.92
CA ASP A 82 3.90 18.52 -5.67
C ASP A 82 2.46 19.02 -5.89
N PRO A 83 2.11 20.24 -5.44
CA PRO A 83 0.76 20.77 -5.55
C PRO A 83 0.24 20.81 -6.99
N SER A 84 1.14 20.92 -7.98
CA SER A 84 0.80 20.92 -9.40
C SER A 84 0.39 19.53 -9.92
N LYS A 85 0.69 18.45 -9.18
CA LYS A 85 0.41 17.06 -9.56
C LYS A 85 -0.63 16.39 -8.66
N LYS A 86 -1.59 17.15 -8.10
CA LYS A 86 -2.73 16.57 -7.36
C LYS A 86 -3.41 15.49 -8.22
N GLY A 87 -3.30 14.24 -7.78
CA GLY A 87 -3.93 13.12 -8.45
C GLY A 87 -5.44 13.27 -8.44
N THR A 88 -6.07 13.04 -9.61
CA THR A 88 -7.52 12.88 -9.71
C THR A 88 -7.98 11.85 -8.68
N GLY A 89 -9.03 12.19 -7.92
CA GLY A 89 -9.49 11.41 -6.77
C GLY A 89 -9.84 9.98 -7.17
N GLU A 90 -8.90 9.05 -7.01
CA GLU A 90 -9.20 7.63 -7.11
C GLU A 90 -10.12 7.27 -5.91
N PRO A 91 -11.20 6.50 -6.13
CA PRO A 91 -12.07 6.07 -5.04
C PRO A 91 -11.24 5.29 -4.00
N GLY A 92 -11.37 5.68 -2.72
CA GLY A 92 -10.63 5.09 -1.58
C GLY A 92 -9.33 5.81 -1.17
N VAL A 93 -9.01 6.96 -1.76
CA VAL A 93 -7.85 7.77 -1.36
C VAL A 93 -8.23 8.71 -0.21
N ILE A 94 -7.60 8.54 0.95
CA ILE A 94 -7.67 9.50 2.06
C ILE A 94 -6.43 10.40 1.93
N LEU A 95 -6.62 11.65 1.53
CA LEU A 95 -5.57 12.66 1.50
C LEU A 95 -5.43 13.28 2.89
N THR A 96 -4.59 12.71 3.73
CA THR A 96 -4.12 13.38 4.95
C THR A 96 -2.79 14.06 4.65
N CYS A 97 -2.78 15.38 4.52
CA CYS A 97 -1.53 16.12 4.62
C CYS A 97 -1.13 16.13 6.10
N GLY A 98 -0.06 15.41 6.44
CA GLY A 98 0.56 15.57 7.76
C GLY A 98 1.24 16.94 7.81
N GLU A 99 1.04 17.66 8.91
CA GLU A 99 1.91 18.79 9.26
C GLU A 99 3.32 18.24 9.55
N ILE A 100 4.35 18.92 9.06
CA ILE A 100 5.77 18.60 9.30
C ILE A 100 6.13 19.01 10.73
#